data_AF-A0A6G3WZA0-F1
#
_entry.id   AF-A0A6G3WZA0-F1
#
_cell.length_a   1.000
_cell.length_b   1.000
_cell.length_c   1.000
_cell.angle_alpha   90.00
_cell.angle_beta   90.00
_cell.angle_gamma   90.00
#
_symmetry.space_group_name_H-M   'P 1'
#
loop_
_entity.id
_entity.type
_entity.pdbx_description
1 polymer ?
#
loop_
_entity_poly.entity_id
_entity_poly.type
_entity_poly.pdbx_seq_one_letter_code
_entity_poly.pdbx_strand_id
1 'polypeptide(L)'
;MNKHHESTGLAGEQQITLRGPAELADALPYLMGFYPNDSVVMVALHGGRGRFGGRLRLGIPQAPGEWGPVADQLAECLVSESERREGRPDAIVIFLCQDSPDGSGGRQVMERLRPFAQRLRTACGALDVPVLEALCISDSRYWSYCCPDTRCCPDQGNPLAMPGTTVMAAAAAYAGVHVRGTL
;
A
#
# COMPACT_ATOMS: atom_id res chain seq x y z
N MET A 1 -0.62 -52.13 -14.32
CA MET A 1 0.74 -51.56 -14.42
C MET A 1 0.62 -50.04 -14.42
N ASN A 2 1.24 -49.41 -13.42
CA ASN A 2 1.52 -47.98 -13.36
C ASN A 2 2.21 -47.48 -14.63
N LYS A 3 2.06 -46.19 -14.96
CA LYS A 3 3.19 -45.27 -15.12
C LYS A 3 2.71 -43.81 -15.25
N HIS A 4 2.85 -43.11 -14.12
CA HIS A 4 3.26 -41.72 -13.91
C HIS A 4 2.86 -40.67 -14.94
N HIS A 5 1.89 -39.83 -14.57
CA HIS A 5 1.91 -38.43 -14.98
C HIS A 5 2.89 -37.72 -14.03
N GLU A 6 4.10 -37.46 -14.50
CA GLU A 6 5.04 -36.54 -13.85
C GLU A 6 4.36 -35.18 -13.75
N SER A 7 3.96 -34.81 -12.53
CA SER A 7 3.61 -33.44 -12.22
C SER A 7 4.91 -32.64 -12.20
N THR A 8 5.23 -32.01 -13.33
CA THR A 8 6.32 -31.05 -13.44
C THR A 8 6.02 -29.92 -12.45
N GLY A 9 6.71 -29.95 -11.30
CA GLY A 9 6.59 -28.91 -10.29
C GLY A 9 6.87 -27.55 -10.93
N LEU A 10 5.86 -26.68 -10.90
CA LEU A 10 6.06 -25.26 -11.16
C LEU A 10 7.11 -24.77 -10.18
N ALA A 11 8.21 -24.25 -10.74
CA ALA A 11 9.28 -23.59 -10.01
C ALA A 11 8.69 -22.69 -8.92
N GLY A 12 9.16 -22.88 -7.69
CA GLY A 12 8.53 -22.33 -6.48
C GLY A 12 8.13 -20.86 -6.65
N GLU A 13 6.84 -20.58 -6.43
CA GLU A 13 6.33 -19.23 -6.29
C GLU A 13 7.17 -18.52 -5.22
N GLN A 14 8.05 -17.61 -5.63
CA GLN A 14 8.88 -16.88 -4.70
C GLN A 14 7.98 -15.98 -3.86
N GLN A 15 7.66 -16.45 -2.66
CA GLN A 15 6.88 -15.70 -1.69
C GLN A 15 7.77 -14.66 -1.02
N ILE A 16 7.64 -13.40 -1.44
CA ILE A 16 8.31 -12.27 -0.80
C ILE A 16 7.49 -11.89 0.43
N THR A 17 8.12 -11.93 1.59
CA THR A 17 7.50 -11.46 2.83
C THR A 17 8.01 -10.06 3.13
N LEU A 18 7.10 -9.07 3.13
CA LEU A 18 7.42 -7.70 3.49
C LEU A 18 7.34 -7.55 5.02
N ARG A 19 8.40 -7.08 5.66
CA ARG A 19 8.59 -7.10 7.12
C ARG A 19 8.41 -5.76 7.80
N GLY A 20 8.11 -4.70 7.05
CA GLY A 20 7.92 -3.38 7.64
C GLY A 20 7.50 -2.29 6.64
N PRO A 21 7.30 -1.06 7.14
CA PRO A 21 6.75 0.05 6.36
C PRO A 21 7.64 0.46 5.18
N ALA A 22 8.97 0.40 5.31
CA ALA A 22 9.88 0.65 4.19
C ALA A 22 9.62 -0.32 3.02
N GLU A 23 9.58 -1.62 3.32
CA GLU A 23 9.36 -2.65 2.32
C GLU A 23 7.96 -2.57 1.70
N LEU A 24 6.94 -2.17 2.48
CA LEU A 24 5.59 -1.90 1.97
C LEU A 24 5.59 -0.72 0.99
N ALA A 25 6.23 0.40 1.35
CA ALA A 25 6.31 1.57 0.49
C ALA A 25 7.07 1.28 -0.81
N ASP A 26 8.20 0.57 -0.71
CA ASP A 26 9.01 0.16 -1.85
C ASP A 26 8.28 -0.84 -2.76
N ALA A 27 7.40 -1.68 -2.22
CA ALA A 27 6.68 -2.66 -3.00
C ALA A 27 5.50 -2.08 -3.77
N LEU A 28 4.96 -0.94 -3.34
CA LEU A 28 3.75 -0.33 -3.90
C LEU A 28 3.78 -0.17 -5.43
N PRO A 29 4.86 0.36 -6.06
CA PRO A 29 4.88 0.52 -7.51
C PRO A 29 4.81 -0.80 -8.26
N TYR A 30 5.39 -1.86 -7.71
CA TYR A 30 5.38 -3.20 -8.29
C TYR A 30 4.02 -3.88 -8.11
N LEU A 31 3.33 -3.61 -6.99
CA LEU A 31 1.95 -4.02 -6.79
C LEU A 31 1.00 -3.31 -7.77
N MET A 32 1.31 -2.08 -8.17
CA MET A 32 0.44 -1.31 -9.07
C MET A 32 0.80 -1.40 -10.55
N GLY A 33 2.06 -1.73 -10.88
CA GLY A 33 2.61 -1.65 -12.24
C GLY A 33 2.96 -0.22 -12.69
N PHE A 34 2.84 0.76 -11.81
CA PHE A 34 3.19 2.17 -12.02
C PHE A 34 3.48 2.84 -10.68
N TYR A 35 4.12 4.01 -10.69
CA TYR A 35 4.32 4.83 -9.49
C TYR A 35 3.06 5.67 -9.22
N PRO A 36 2.27 5.38 -8.16
CA PRO A 36 1.11 6.19 -7.85
C PRO A 36 1.53 7.56 -7.32
N ASN A 37 0.92 8.61 -7.84
CA ASN A 37 0.99 9.97 -7.32
C ASN A 37 -0.42 10.59 -7.30
N ASP A 38 -0.61 11.65 -6.51
CA ASP A 38 -1.89 12.31 -6.24
C ASP A 38 -3.06 11.34 -5.96
N SER A 39 -2.77 10.24 -5.27
CA SER A 39 -3.76 9.18 -5.04
C SER A 39 -3.62 8.48 -3.70
N VAL A 40 -4.76 8.02 -3.20
CA VAL A 40 -4.85 7.03 -2.13
C VAL A 40 -4.95 5.64 -2.76
N VAL A 41 -4.17 4.70 -2.22
CA VAL A 41 -4.22 3.27 -2.56
C VAL A 41 -4.55 2.49 -1.30
N MET A 42 -5.49 1.56 -1.39
CA MET A 42 -5.83 0.63 -0.32
C MET A 42 -5.65 -0.80 -0.81
N VAL A 43 -5.03 -1.63 0.02
CA VAL A 43 -4.74 -3.02 -0.31
C VAL A 43 -5.27 -3.93 0.80
N ALA A 44 -6.15 -4.86 0.44
CA ALA A 44 -6.63 -5.89 1.34
C ALA A 44 -5.57 -6.97 1.55
N LEU A 45 -5.48 -7.46 2.78
CA LEU A 45 -4.63 -8.59 3.17
C LEU A 45 -5.51 -9.78 3.57
N HIS A 46 -5.15 -10.97 3.09
CA HIS A 46 -5.87 -12.21 3.35
C HIS A 46 -4.93 -13.34 3.83
N GLY A 47 -5.44 -14.21 4.69
CA GLY A 47 -4.76 -15.32 5.30
C GLY A 47 -3.78 -14.91 6.42
N GLY A 48 -3.47 -15.85 7.31
CA GLY A 48 -2.67 -15.59 8.52
C GLY A 48 -1.21 -15.13 8.30
N ARG A 49 -0.74 -15.03 7.05
CA ARG A 49 0.56 -14.45 6.69
C ARG A 49 0.46 -13.12 5.92
N GLY A 50 -0.75 -12.58 5.73
CA GLY A 50 -0.98 -11.29 5.06
C GLY A 50 -0.64 -11.31 3.58
N ARG A 51 -1.36 -12.11 2.78
CA ARG A 51 -1.24 -12.10 1.31
C ARG A 51 -2.00 -10.90 0.75
N PHE A 52 -1.36 -10.13 -0.12
CA PHE A 52 -2.04 -9.07 -0.86
C PHE A 52 -3.18 -9.63 -1.73
N GLY A 53 -4.37 -9.04 -1.61
CA GLY A 53 -5.55 -9.36 -2.40
C GLY A 53 -6.08 -8.16 -3.17
N GLY A 54 -7.35 -7.82 -2.90
CA GLY A 54 -8.04 -6.68 -3.52
C GLY A 54 -7.28 -5.36 -3.36
N ARG A 55 -7.32 -4.53 -4.40
CA ARG A 55 -6.65 -3.21 -4.46
C ARG A 55 -7.61 -2.18 -5.00
N LEU A 56 -7.65 -1.00 -4.37
CA LEU A 56 -8.35 0.17 -4.88
C LEU A 56 -7.38 1.34 -4.96
N ARG A 57 -7.59 2.19 -5.97
CA ARG A 57 -6.93 3.48 -6.12
C ARG A 57 -7.97 4.54 -6.42
N LEU A 58 -7.85 5.68 -5.75
CA LEU A 58 -8.61 6.89 -6.04
C LEU A 58 -7.67 8.11 -6.01
N GLY A 59 -7.95 9.13 -6.83
CA GLY A 59 -7.30 10.43 -6.67
C GLY A 59 -7.61 11.04 -5.30
N ILE A 60 -6.66 11.74 -4.68
CA ILE A 60 -6.89 12.38 -3.38
C ILE A 60 -7.90 13.54 -3.57
N PRO A 61 -9.06 13.53 -2.88
CA PRO A 61 -10.03 14.62 -2.99
C PRO A 61 -9.43 15.94 -2.51
N GLN A 62 -9.64 17.01 -3.27
CA GLN A 62 -9.05 18.32 -2.96
C GLN A 62 -9.77 19.02 -1.81
N ALA A 63 -11.08 18.81 -1.67
CA ALA A 63 -11.88 19.41 -0.62
C ALA A 63 -11.87 18.54 0.65
N PRO A 64 -11.37 19.04 1.80
CA PRO A 64 -11.35 18.26 3.05
C PRO A 64 -12.73 17.80 3.54
N GLY A 65 -13.81 18.47 3.11
CA GLY A 65 -15.18 18.06 3.40
C GLY A 65 -15.60 16.75 2.73
N GLU A 66 -14.94 16.37 1.63
CA GLU A 66 -15.22 15.12 0.90
C GLU A 66 -14.51 13.91 1.54
N TRP A 67 -13.49 14.13 2.37
CA TRP A 67 -12.65 13.06 2.92
C TRP A 67 -13.40 12.06 3.80
N GLY A 68 -14.48 12.48 4.47
CA GLY A 68 -15.31 11.56 5.25
C GLY A 68 -16.07 10.59 4.34
N PRO A 69 -17.01 11.08 3.51
CA PRO A 69 -17.77 10.23 2.59
C PRO A 69 -16.90 9.36 1.67
N VAL A 70 -15.77 9.91 1.19
CA VAL A 70 -14.83 9.15 0.34
C VAL A 70 -14.15 8.03 1.12
N ALA A 71 -13.76 8.27 2.39
CA ALA A 71 -13.15 7.24 3.20
C ALA A 71 -14.11 6.07 3.48
N ASP A 72 -15.37 6.38 3.80
CA ASP A 72 -16.42 5.40 4.03
C ASP A 72 -16.65 4.56 2.76
N GLN A 73 -16.84 5.23 1.61
CA GLN A 73 -17.07 4.55 0.33
C GLN A 73 -15.89 3.66 -0.09
N LEU A 74 -14.64 4.10 0.10
CA LEU A 74 -13.47 3.30 -0.25
C LEU A 74 -13.33 2.07 0.63
N ALA A 75 -13.58 2.21 1.94
CA ALA A 75 -13.55 1.09 2.88
C ALA A 75 -14.65 0.06 2.55
N GLU A 76 -15.89 0.51 2.36
CA GLU A 76 -17.02 -0.35 1.99
C GLU A 76 -16.78 -1.07 0.66
N CYS A 77 -16.29 -0.34 -0.35
CA CYS A 77 -16.01 -0.92 -1.66
C CYS A 77 -14.93 -2.00 -1.57
N LEU A 78 -13.84 -1.75 -0.85
CA LEU A 78 -12.76 -2.74 -0.74
C LEU A 78 -13.22 -3.99 0.00
N VAL A 79 -13.89 -3.82 1.15
CA VAL A 79 -14.34 -4.94 1.98
C VAL A 79 -15.38 -5.78 1.24
N SER A 80 -16.40 -5.16 0.65
CA SER A 80 -17.45 -5.87 -0.08
C SER A 80 -16.92 -6.63 -1.30
N GLU A 81 -16.02 -6.02 -2.09
CA GLU A 81 -15.42 -6.71 -3.24
C GLU A 81 -14.48 -7.83 -2.81
N SER A 82 -13.75 -7.67 -1.70
CA SER A 82 -12.95 -8.75 -1.11
C SER A 82 -13.83 -9.91 -0.64
N GLU A 83 -14.89 -9.63 0.11
CA GLU A 83 -15.83 -10.65 0.60
C GLU A 83 -16.43 -11.48 -0.54
N ARG A 84 -16.75 -10.83 -1.65
CA ARG A 84 -17.30 -11.48 -2.84
C ARG A 84 -16.29 -12.41 -3.55
N ARG A 85 -14.99 -12.17 -3.42
CA ARG A 85 -13.93 -12.86 -4.17
C ARG A 85 -13.14 -13.87 -3.35
N GLU A 86 -12.66 -13.46 -2.19
CA GLU A 86 -11.70 -14.21 -1.36
C GLU A 86 -12.11 -14.29 0.12
N GLY A 87 -13.26 -13.70 0.49
CA GLY A 87 -13.71 -13.57 1.87
C GLY A 87 -13.32 -12.23 2.49
N ARG A 88 -13.71 -12.00 3.74
CA ARG A 88 -13.44 -10.74 4.43
C ARG A 88 -11.92 -10.54 4.58
N PRO A 89 -11.39 -9.33 4.34
CA PRO A 89 -9.98 -9.04 4.60
C PRO A 89 -9.64 -9.22 6.08
N ASP A 90 -8.48 -9.81 6.36
CA ASP A 90 -7.95 -9.89 7.73
C ASP A 90 -7.38 -8.54 8.17
N ALA A 91 -6.87 -7.74 7.22
CA ALA A 91 -6.38 -6.39 7.44
C ALA A 91 -6.32 -5.58 6.14
N ILE A 92 -6.08 -4.28 6.26
CA ILE A 92 -5.85 -3.36 5.13
C ILE A 92 -4.52 -2.62 5.33
N VAL A 93 -3.81 -2.36 4.23
CA VAL A 93 -2.70 -1.39 4.15
C VAL A 93 -3.13 -0.20 3.30
N ILE A 94 -2.82 1.01 3.76
CA ILE A 94 -3.19 2.27 3.10
C ILE A 94 -1.92 3.02 2.70
N PHE A 95 -1.92 3.58 1.50
CA PHE A 95 -0.87 4.46 0.99
C PHE A 95 -1.50 5.76 0.50
N LEU A 96 -0.99 6.89 0.98
CA LEU A 96 -1.33 8.23 0.50
C LEU A 96 -0.11 8.78 -0.23
N CYS A 97 -0.17 8.78 -1.55
CA CYS A 97 0.94 9.15 -2.42
C CYS A 97 0.68 10.52 -3.02
N GLN A 98 1.51 11.49 -2.66
CA GLN A 98 1.44 12.84 -3.19
C GLN A 98 2.76 13.57 -2.98
N ASP A 99 3.41 13.99 -4.06
CA ASP A 99 4.57 14.87 -3.97
C ASP A 99 4.14 16.32 -3.71
N SER A 100 5.05 17.12 -3.17
CA SER A 100 4.78 18.53 -2.87
C SER A 100 4.74 19.34 -4.18
N PRO A 101 3.58 19.83 -4.64
CA PRO A 101 3.47 20.47 -5.95
C PRO A 101 4.27 21.78 -6.06
N ASP A 102 4.52 22.43 -4.92
CA ASP A 102 5.25 23.70 -4.77
C ASP A 102 6.63 23.52 -4.14
N GLY A 103 7.08 22.28 -3.91
CA GLY A 103 8.35 21.99 -3.23
C GLY A 103 8.37 22.37 -1.74
N SER A 104 7.20 22.59 -1.13
CA SER A 104 7.07 22.87 0.30
C SER A 104 7.56 21.74 1.21
N GLY A 105 7.67 20.52 0.68
CA GLY A 105 8.29 19.36 1.29
C GLY A 105 7.29 18.36 1.86
N GLY A 106 7.60 17.07 1.69
CA GLY A 106 6.66 15.98 1.95
C GLY A 106 6.14 15.90 3.40
N ARG A 107 6.83 16.51 4.36
CA ARG A 107 6.30 16.67 5.72
C ARG A 107 4.99 17.48 5.73
N GLN A 108 4.90 18.56 4.95
CA GLN A 108 3.70 19.39 4.91
C GLN A 108 2.54 18.61 4.25
N VAL A 109 2.83 17.83 3.20
CA VAL A 109 1.86 16.92 2.60
C VAL A 109 1.37 15.89 3.62
N MET A 110 2.27 15.26 4.35
CA MET A 110 1.95 14.29 5.40
C MET A 110 1.06 14.90 6.49
N GLU A 111 1.39 16.08 7.00
CA GLU A 111 0.54 16.75 8.01
C GLU A 111 -0.83 17.13 7.44
N ARG A 112 -0.89 17.62 6.19
CA ARG A 112 -2.14 17.96 5.52
C ARG A 112 -3.04 16.74 5.34
N LEU A 113 -2.47 15.58 4.98
CA LEU A 113 -3.21 14.34 4.72
C LEU A 113 -3.51 13.53 5.98
N ARG A 114 -2.92 13.86 7.12
CA ARG A 114 -3.16 13.19 8.41
C ARG A 114 -4.65 13.02 8.75
N PRO A 115 -5.53 14.02 8.59
CA PRO A 115 -6.95 13.84 8.87
C PRO A 115 -7.63 12.87 7.90
N PHE A 116 -7.20 12.82 6.63
CA PHE A 116 -7.74 11.86 5.66
C PHE A 116 -7.31 10.43 6.00
N ALA A 117 -6.02 10.23 6.34
CA ALA A 117 -5.51 8.96 6.81
C ALA A 117 -6.28 8.43 8.03
N GLN A 118 -6.56 9.32 8.99
CA GLN A 118 -7.35 8.96 10.17
C GLN A 118 -8.77 8.55 9.81
N ARG A 119 -9.43 9.26 8.89
CA ARG A 119 -10.79 8.90 8.43
C ARG A 119 -10.83 7.54 7.77
N LEU A 120 -9.88 7.24 6.87
CA LEU A 120 -9.77 5.93 6.23
C LEU A 120 -9.58 4.81 7.25
N ARG A 121 -8.73 5.02 8.26
CA ARG A 121 -8.51 4.06 9.35
C ARG A 121 -9.76 3.83 10.18
N THR A 122 -10.47 4.90 10.54
CA THR A 122 -11.73 4.80 11.28
C THR A 122 -12.80 4.10 10.45
N ALA A 123 -12.93 4.41 9.15
CA ALA A 123 -13.89 3.76 8.24
C ALA A 123 -13.63 2.25 8.11
N CYS A 124 -12.37 1.84 7.94
CA CYS A 124 -12.01 0.41 7.95
C CYS A 124 -12.34 -0.25 9.30
N GLY A 125 -12.01 0.43 10.41
CA GLY A 125 -12.30 -0.07 11.76
C GLY A 125 -13.79 -0.19 12.05
N ALA A 126 -14.64 0.67 11.49
CA ALA A 126 -16.10 0.58 11.59
C ALA A 126 -16.67 -0.65 10.86
N LEU A 127 -15.91 -1.20 9.92
CA LEU A 127 -16.20 -2.45 9.23
C LEU A 127 -15.42 -3.63 9.85
N ASP A 128 -14.98 -3.54 11.11
CA ASP A 128 -14.11 -4.48 11.83
C ASP A 128 -12.92 -5.06 11.02
N VAL A 129 -12.36 -4.27 10.10
CA VAL A 129 -11.15 -4.64 9.37
C VAL A 129 -10.01 -3.72 9.83
N PRO A 130 -9.01 -4.23 10.57
CA PRO A 130 -7.94 -3.40 11.09
C PRO A 130 -7.05 -2.88 9.97
N VAL A 131 -6.60 -1.63 10.10
CA VAL A 131 -5.53 -1.09 9.25
C VAL A 131 -4.19 -1.43 9.89
N LEU A 132 -3.42 -2.31 9.24
CA LEU A 132 -2.12 -2.74 9.73
C LEU A 132 -1.09 -1.61 9.59
N GLU A 133 -1.14 -0.88 8.48
CA GLU A 133 -0.25 0.23 8.22
C GLU A 133 -0.94 1.27 7.32
N ALA A 134 -0.65 2.55 7.57
CA ALA A 134 -1.09 3.67 6.74
C ALA A 134 0.12 4.58 6.51
N LEU A 135 0.59 4.65 5.27
CA LEU A 135 1.78 5.41 4.90
C LEU A 135 1.44 6.68 4.14
N CYS A 136 2.16 7.76 4.42
CA CYS A 136 2.33 8.86 3.47
C CYS A 136 3.59 8.60 2.66
N ILE A 137 3.52 8.71 1.34
CA ILE A 137 4.66 8.69 0.43
C ILE A 137 4.69 10.03 -0.30
N SER A 138 5.80 10.76 -0.16
CA SER A 138 5.96 12.10 -0.71
C SER A 138 7.44 12.44 -0.83
N ASP A 139 7.85 13.04 -1.94
CA ASP A 139 9.20 13.56 -2.19
C ASP A 139 10.30 12.52 -1.92
N SER A 140 10.11 11.29 -2.43
CA SER A 140 11.01 10.13 -2.21
C SER A 140 11.20 9.72 -0.74
N ARG A 141 10.22 10.05 0.11
CA ARG A 141 10.22 9.73 1.54
C ARG A 141 8.91 9.10 1.94
N TYR A 142 8.93 8.42 3.09
CA TYR A 142 7.73 7.87 3.69
C TYR A 142 7.61 8.18 5.20
N TRP A 143 6.37 8.23 5.66
CA TRP A 143 5.98 8.35 7.06
C TRP A 143 4.88 7.34 7.36
N SER A 144 4.90 6.76 8.56
CA SER A 144 3.76 5.97 9.05
C SER A 144 2.83 6.84 9.88
N TYR A 145 1.53 6.76 9.62
CA TYR A 145 0.49 7.33 10.47
C TYR A 145 0.16 6.43 11.66
N CYS A 146 0.60 5.17 11.65
CA CYS A 146 0.35 4.19 12.72
C CYS A 146 1.45 4.18 13.79
N CYS A 147 2.67 4.59 13.46
CA CYS A 147 3.81 4.59 14.38
C CYS A 147 4.01 5.97 15.05
N PRO A 148 3.87 6.07 16.39
CA PRO A 148 4.10 7.32 17.12
C PRO A 148 5.57 7.55 17.53
N ASP A 149 6.47 6.57 17.35
CA ASP A 149 7.87 6.66 17.79
C ASP A 149 8.68 7.53 16.81
N THR A 150 9.12 8.70 17.27
CA THR A 150 9.91 9.66 16.48
C THR A 150 11.29 9.15 16.08
N ARG A 151 11.80 8.09 16.71
CA ARG A 151 13.05 7.42 16.30
C ARG A 151 12.81 6.48 15.11
N CYS A 152 11.61 5.92 15.00
CA CYS A 152 11.20 5.06 13.88
C CYS A 152 10.63 5.89 12.72
N CYS A 153 9.86 6.93 13.04
CA CYS A 153 9.24 7.86 12.11
C CYS A 153 9.69 9.29 12.43
N PRO A 154 10.90 9.69 11.99
CA PRO A 154 11.38 11.04 12.19
C PRO A 154 10.54 12.05 11.41
N ASP A 155 10.49 13.30 11.89
CA ASP A 155 9.75 14.40 11.28
C ASP A 155 10.11 14.62 9.80
N GLN A 156 11.38 14.46 9.45
CA GLN A 156 11.86 14.57 8.07
C GLN A 156 11.47 13.40 7.16
N GLY A 157 10.82 12.36 7.70
CA GLY A 157 10.50 11.14 6.98
C GLY A 157 11.71 10.23 6.79
N ASN A 158 11.41 8.97 6.51
CA ASN A 158 12.42 7.99 6.14
C ASN A 158 12.65 8.04 4.62
N PRO A 159 13.90 7.92 4.14
CA PRO A 159 14.16 7.83 2.71
C PRO A 159 13.56 6.52 2.17
N LEU A 160 12.94 6.60 0.99
CA LEU A 160 12.65 5.39 0.22
C LEU A 160 13.95 4.81 -0.33
N ALA A 161 13.96 3.49 -0.55
CA ALA A 161 15.10 2.89 -1.20
C ALA A 161 15.20 3.40 -2.64
N MET A 162 16.43 3.39 -3.18
CA MET A 162 16.61 3.76 -4.58
C MET A 162 15.82 2.79 -5.47
N PRO A 163 15.09 3.29 -6.47
CA PRO A 163 14.38 2.44 -7.42
C PRO A 163 15.33 1.39 -8.01
N GLY A 164 14.89 0.14 -8.06
CA GLY A 164 15.72 -0.94 -8.61
C GLY A 164 16.65 -1.64 -7.60
N THR A 165 16.84 -1.11 -6.37
CA THR A 165 17.81 -1.70 -5.41
C THR A 165 17.16 -2.54 -4.31
N THR A 166 15.85 -2.76 -4.37
CA THR A 166 15.10 -3.48 -3.33
C THR A 166 14.89 -4.94 -3.69
N VAL A 167 14.58 -5.76 -2.68
CA VAL A 167 14.21 -7.17 -2.89
C VAL A 167 13.00 -7.27 -3.82
N MET A 168 12.01 -6.38 -3.65
CA MET A 168 10.85 -6.35 -4.52
C MET A 168 11.22 -5.96 -5.95
N ALA A 169 12.13 -5.01 -6.14
CA ALA A 169 12.62 -4.62 -7.46
C ALA A 169 13.35 -5.77 -8.18
N ALA A 170 14.24 -6.46 -7.47
CA ALA A 170 14.97 -7.60 -8.00
C ALA A 170 14.01 -8.75 -8.39
N ALA A 171 13.04 -9.05 -7.52
CA ALA A 171 12.06 -10.09 -7.81
C ALA A 171 11.10 -9.71 -8.95
N ALA A 172 10.68 -8.45 -9.03
CA ALA A 172 9.88 -7.93 -10.14
C ALA A 172 10.63 -8.05 -11.47
N ALA A 173 11.91 -7.69 -11.49
CA ALA A 173 12.76 -7.85 -12.67
C ALA A 173 12.90 -9.33 -13.08
N TYR A 174 13.13 -10.22 -12.11
CA TYR A 174 13.17 -11.67 -12.35
C TYR A 174 11.84 -12.21 -12.91
N ALA A 175 10.72 -11.70 -12.42
CA ALA A 175 9.37 -12.07 -12.87
C ALA A 175 8.93 -11.36 -14.16
N GLY A 176 9.77 -10.50 -14.75
CA GLY A 176 9.44 -9.73 -15.97
C GLY A 176 8.40 -8.62 -15.75
N VAL A 177 8.15 -8.21 -14.50
CA VAL A 177 7.24 -7.11 -14.16
C VAL A 177 7.95 -5.78 -14.44
N HIS A 178 7.38 -4.99 -15.35
CA HIS A 178 7.90 -3.66 -15.70
C HIS A 178 6.99 -2.59 -15.10
N VAL A 179 7.56 -1.74 -14.23
CA VAL A 179 6.85 -0.59 -13.66
C VAL A 179 6.95 0.57 -14.64
N ARG A 180 5.81 1.17 -15.00
CA ARG A 180 5.75 2.32 -15.92
C ARG A 180 5.82 3.65 -15.15
N GLY A 181 6.53 4.62 -15.73
CA GLY A 181 6.69 5.98 -15.18
C GLY A 181 8.05 6.20 -14.50
N THR A 182 8.41 7.47 -14.35
CA THR A 182 9.56 7.95 -13.59
C THR A 182 9.09 8.75 -12.38
N LEU A 183 9.91 8.76 -11.32
CA LEU A 183 9.83 9.70 -10.21
C LEU A 183 9.89 11.14 -10.73
#